data_AF-A0A947DZG1-F1
#
_entry.id   AF-A0A947DZG1-F1
#
_cell.length_a   1.000
_cell.length_b   1.000
_cell.length_c   1.000
_cell.angle_alpha   90.00
_cell.angle_beta   90.00
_cell.angle_gamma   90.00
#
_symmetry.space_group_name_H-M   'P 1'
#
loop_
_entity.id
_entity.type
_entity.pdbx_description
1 polymer ?
#
loop_
_entity_poly.entity_id
_entity_poly.type
_entity_poly.pdbx_seq_one_letter_code
_entity_poly.pdbx_strand_id
1 'polypeptide(L)'
;MMKALCFAIFACAFNLLLGFTGLLSFGHAAFMGSAAYATGWLVRSAGWSPEFGLLAGVVIAGALGLVVGLIAIRRQGIYFAMITLAMAQMIYFV
;
A
#
# COMPACT_ATOMS: atom_id res chain seq x y z
N MET A 1 19.13 0.80 11.24
CA MET A 1 18.54 -0.54 11.50
C MET A 1 17.03 -0.55 11.30
N MET A 2 16.23 0.28 12.00
CA MET A 2 14.75 0.30 11.88
C MET A 2 14.23 0.43 10.44
N LYS A 3 14.78 1.37 9.66
CA LYS A 3 14.36 1.58 8.25
C LYS A 3 14.55 0.34 7.38
N ALA A 4 15.60 -0.45 7.62
CA ALA A 4 15.86 -1.68 6.87
C ALA A 4 14.78 -2.73 7.16
N LEU A 5 14.33 -2.86 8.42
CA LEU A 5 13.26 -3.77 8.81
C LEU A 5 11.92 -3.37 8.16
N CYS A 6 11.62 -2.07 8.07
CA CYS A 6 10.43 -1.59 7.37
C CYS A 6 10.44 -1.99 5.88
N PHE A 7 11.56 -1.76 5.18
CA PHE A 7 11.69 -2.17 3.78
C PHE A 7 11.73 -3.69 3.60
N ALA A 8 12.26 -4.45 4.58
CA ALA A 8 12.21 -5.90 4.55
C ALA A 8 10.77 -6.43 4.60
N ILE A 9 9.94 -5.89 5.52
CA ILE A 9 8.51 -6.24 5.58
C ILE A 9 7.79 -5.83 4.28
N PHE A 10 8.11 -4.65 3.74
CA PHE A 10 7.56 -4.21 2.45
C PHE A 10 7.95 -5.15 1.30
N ALA A 11 9.21 -5.60 1.25
CA ALA A 11 9.67 -6.58 0.27
C ALA A 11 8.97 -7.94 0.45
N CYS A 12 8.74 -8.38 1.69
CA CYS A 12 7.96 -9.59 1.97
C CYS A 12 6.52 -9.47 1.48
N ALA A 13 5.86 -8.31 1.68
CA ALA A 13 4.51 -8.07 1.17
C ALA A 13 4.47 -8.10 -0.38
N PHE A 14 5.45 -7.47 -1.02
CA PHE A 14 5.60 -7.53 -2.48
C PHE A 14 5.84 -8.96 -2.98
N ASN A 15 6.69 -9.72 -2.30
CA ASN A 15 6.95 -11.13 -2.61
C ASN A 15 5.73 -12.02 -2.35
N LEU A 16 4.90 -11.70 -1.37
CA LEU A 16 3.66 -12.46 -1.13
C LEU A 16 2.76 -12.44 -2.37
N LEU A 17 2.65 -11.30 -3.04
CA LEU A 17 1.88 -11.20 -4.27
C LEU A 17 2.63 -11.78 -5.47
N LEU A 18 3.87 -11.32 -5.72
CA LEU A 18 4.63 -11.73 -6.91
C LEU A 18 5.02 -13.21 -6.85
N GLY A 19 5.53 -13.68 -5.71
CA GLY A 19 6.07 -15.02 -5.53
C GLY A 19 5.01 -16.12 -5.48
N PHE A 20 3.82 -15.85 -4.92
CA PHE A 20 2.77 -16.85 -4.81
C PHE A 20 1.71 -16.77 -5.91
N THR A 21 1.40 -15.58 -6.43
CA THR A 21 0.36 -15.42 -7.47
C THR A 21 0.92 -15.06 -8.84
N GLY A 22 2.22 -14.78 -8.97
CA GLY A 22 2.84 -14.34 -10.22
C GLY A 22 2.44 -12.92 -10.65
N LEU A 23 1.79 -12.14 -9.77
CA LEU A 23 1.27 -10.81 -10.10
C LEU A 23 2.25 -9.72 -9.67
N LEU A 24 2.87 -9.06 -10.65
CA LEU A 24 3.77 -7.93 -10.42
C LEU A 24 2.97 -6.63 -10.18
N SER A 25 2.96 -6.11 -8.95
CA SER A 25 2.23 -4.87 -8.62
C SER A 25 3.19 -3.70 -8.37
N PHE A 26 3.17 -2.70 -9.26
CA PHE A 26 3.85 -1.42 -9.04
C PHE A 26 3.07 -0.47 -8.10
N GLY A 27 1.91 -0.91 -7.60
CA GLY A 27 1.04 -0.12 -6.74
C GLY A 27 1.44 -0.07 -5.27
N HIS A 28 2.31 -0.97 -4.80
CA HIS A 28 2.62 -1.14 -3.37
C HIS A 28 3.11 0.14 -2.68
N ALA A 29 3.86 0.98 -3.39
CA ALA A 29 4.35 2.25 -2.85
C ALA A 29 3.21 3.20 -2.46
N ALA A 30 2.10 3.20 -3.20
CA ALA A 30 0.95 4.03 -2.89
C ALA A 30 0.23 3.58 -1.61
N PHE A 31 0.13 2.27 -1.36
CA PHE A 31 -0.43 1.74 -0.11
C PHE A 31 0.44 2.08 1.09
N MET A 32 1.76 1.90 0.96
CA MET A 32 2.69 2.24 2.04
C MET A 32 2.70 3.75 2.32
N GLY A 33 2.70 4.58 1.28
CA GLY A 33 2.70 6.03 1.41
C GLY A 33 1.42 6.57 2.06
N SER A 34 0.25 6.12 1.59
CA SER A 34 -1.05 6.51 2.16
C SER A 34 -1.21 6.09 3.63
N ALA A 35 -0.79 4.86 3.98
CA ALA A 35 -0.79 4.40 5.36
C ALA A 35 0.09 5.27 6.26
N ALA A 36 1.32 5.56 5.80
CA ALA A 36 2.29 6.36 6.54
C ALA A 36 1.79 7.80 6.74
N TYR A 37 1.24 8.41 5.69
CA TYR A 37 0.68 9.75 5.75
C TYR A 37 -0.50 9.84 6.71
N ALA A 38 -1.48 8.94 6.57
CA ALA A 38 -2.66 8.93 7.44
C ALA A 38 -2.30 8.70 8.90
N THR A 39 -1.43 7.72 9.19
CA THR A 39 -0.94 7.45 10.54
C THR A 39 -0.22 8.66 11.11
N GLY A 40 0.70 9.26 10.34
CA GLY A 40 1.44 10.45 10.74
C GLY A 40 0.54 11.64 11.04
N TRP A 41 -0.46 11.88 10.19
CA TRP A 41 -1.42 12.97 10.37
C TRP A 41 -2.33 12.75 11.58
N LEU A 42 -2.83 11.54 11.82
CA LEU A 42 -3.68 11.23 12.98
C LEU A 42 -2.93 11.39 14.30
N VAL A 43 -1.69 10.90 14.37
CA VAL A 43 -0.87 11.01 15.58
C VAL A 43 -0.42 12.45 15.81
N ARG A 44 0.00 13.16 14.74
CA ARG A 44 0.57 14.51 14.86
C ARG A 44 -0.49 15.60 15.00
N SER A 45 -1.55 15.55 14.19
CA SER A 45 -2.54 16.62 14.05
C SER A 45 -3.81 16.36 14.83
N ALA A 46 -4.32 15.12 14.82
CA ALA A 46 -5.53 14.74 15.55
C ALA A 46 -5.26 14.33 17.01
N GLY A 47 -3.99 14.22 17.41
CA GLY A 47 -3.59 13.88 18.78
C GLY A 47 -3.93 12.44 19.19
N TRP A 48 -4.16 11.55 18.23
CA TRP A 48 -4.46 10.14 18.52
C TRP A 48 -3.25 9.42 19.10
N SER A 49 -3.49 8.38 19.90
CA SER A 49 -2.40 7.50 20.33
C SER A 49 -1.75 6.82 19.12
N PRO A 50 -0.44 6.52 19.18
CA PRO A 50 0.25 5.83 18.09
C PRO A 50 -0.40 4.49 17.69
N GLU A 51 -0.97 3.77 18.65
CA GLU A 51 -1.65 2.49 18.44
C GLU A 51 -2.91 2.66 17.57
N PHE A 52 -3.75 3.64 17.89
CA PHE A 52 -4.95 3.94 17.10
C PHE A 52 -4.61 4.54 15.74
N GLY A 53 -3.57 5.37 15.67
CA GLY A 53 -3.05 5.89 14.40
C GLY A 53 -2.59 4.77 13.46
N LEU A 54 -1.86 3.78 13.99
CA LEU A 54 -1.38 2.63 13.23
C LEU A 54 -2.54 1.78 12.71
N LEU A 55 -3.51 1.46 13.57
CA LEU A 55 -4.72 0.73 13.18
C LEU A 55 -5.48 1.43 12.05
N ALA A 56 -5.66 2.75 12.16
CA ALA A 56 -6.29 3.54 11.11
C ALA A 56 -5.49 3.51 9.80
N GLY A 57 -4.16 3.59 9.85
CA GLY A 57 -3.30 3.44 8.68
C GLY A 57 -3.46 2.09 7.99
N VAL A 58 -3.55 0.99 8.76
CA VAL A 58 -3.82 -0.36 8.24
C VAL A 58 -5.19 -0.42 7.56
N VAL A 59 -6.23 0.15 8.18
CA VAL A 59 -7.58 0.18 7.60
C VAL A 59 -7.60 0.96 6.29
N ILE A 60 -6.93 2.13 6.23
CA ILE A 60 -6.87 2.96 5.02
C ILE A 60 -6.12 2.26 3.89
N ALA A 61 -4.97 1.66 4.19
CA ALA A 61 -4.21 0.88 3.20
C ALA A 61 -4.98 -0.35 2.72
N GLY A 62 -5.69 -1.04 3.64
CA GLY A 62 -6.55 -2.17 3.33
C GLY A 62 -7.73 -1.79 2.44
N ALA A 63 -8.37 -0.65 2.71
CA ALA A 63 -9.45 -0.11 1.88
C ALA A 63 -8.96 0.27 0.47
N LEU A 64 -7.82 0.96 0.37
CA LEU A 64 -7.18 1.26 -0.91
C LEU A 64 -6.80 -0.02 -1.67
N GLY A 65 -6.23 -1.00 -0.97
CA GLY A 65 -5.88 -2.30 -1.51
C GLY A 65 -7.10 -3.07 -2.03
N LEU A 66 -8.23 -2.99 -1.32
CA LEU A 66 -9.51 -3.56 -1.75
C LEU A 66 -10.01 -2.90 -3.04
N VAL A 67 -10.06 -1.57 -3.09
CA VAL A 67 -10.52 -0.82 -4.27
C VAL A 67 -9.63 -1.10 -5.48
N VAL A 68 -8.31 -0.99 -5.32
CA VAL A 68 -7.35 -1.27 -6.40
C VAL A 68 -7.40 -2.74 -6.80
N GLY A 69 -7.50 -3.66 -5.84
CA GLY A 69 -7.57 -5.09 -6.05
C GLY A 69 -8.80 -5.51 -6.87
N LEU A 70 -9.99 -4.99 -6.55
CA LEU A 70 -11.24 -5.28 -7.25
C LEU A 70 -11.16 -4.99 -8.77
N ILE A 71 -10.36 -4.00 -9.15
CA ILE A 71 -10.13 -3.59 -10.53
C ILE A 71 -8.98 -4.39 -11.15
N ALA A 72 -7.84 -4.45 -10.47
CA ALA A 72 -6.59 -4.96 -11.03
C ALA A 72 -6.60 -6.48 -11.23
N ILE A 73 -7.15 -7.28 -10.30
CA ILE A 73 -7.08 -8.76 -10.35
C ILE A 73 -7.78 -9.39 -11.57
N ARG A 74 -8.61 -8.61 -12.29
CA ARG A 74 -9.32 -9.07 -13.49
C ARG A 74 -8.39 -9.29 -14.68
N ARG A 75 -7.14 -8.81 -14.58
CA ARG A 75 -6.11 -8.91 -15.62
C ARG A 75 -4.85 -9.53 -15.02
N GLN A 76 -4.05 -10.19 -15.85
CA GLN A 76 -2.81 -10.84 -15.44
C GLN A 76 -1.62 -10.30 -16.24
N GLY A 77 -0.41 -10.58 -15.76
CA GLY A 77 0.84 -10.20 -16.40
C GLY A 77 1.01 -8.68 -16.51
N ILE A 78 1.41 -8.20 -17.69
CA ILE A 78 1.75 -6.79 -17.93
C ILE A 78 0.56 -5.85 -17.68
N TYR A 79 -0.67 -6.29 -18.02
CA TYR A 79 -1.87 -5.48 -17.80
C TYR A 79 -2.12 -5.21 -16.30
N PHE A 80 -1.88 -6.19 -15.44
CA PHE A 80 -1.98 -6.00 -13.98
C PHE A 80 -0.96 -4.98 -13.47
N ALA A 81 0.29 -5.09 -13.93
CA ALA A 81 1.36 -4.17 -13.58
C ALA A 81 1.05 -2.73 -14.03
N MET A 82 0.53 -2.55 -15.25
CA MET A 82 0.15 -1.24 -15.79
C MET A 82 -1.03 -0.61 -15.04
N ILE A 83 -2.06 -1.40 -14.69
CA ILE A 83 -3.20 -0.91 -13.90
C ILE A 83 -2.74 -0.45 -12.52
N THR A 84 -1.94 -1.28 -11.83
CA THR A 84 -1.45 -0.92 -10.48
C THR A 84 -0.51 0.29 -10.51
N LEU A 85 0.30 0.45 -11.56
CA LEU A 85 1.09 1.65 -11.78
C LEU A 85 0.22 2.90 -11.98
N ALA A 86 -0.80 2.82 -12.86
CA ALA A 86 -1.72 3.93 -13.13
C ALA A 86 -2.46 4.37 -11.85
N MET A 87 -2.94 3.41 -11.05
CA MET A 87 -3.58 3.68 -9.76
C MET A 87 -2.62 4.37 -8.78
N ALA A 88 -1.36 3.93 -8.71
CA ALA A 88 -0.37 4.60 -7.88
C ALA A 88 -0.09 6.03 -8.32
N GLN A 89 -0.04 6.30 -9.62
CA GLN A 89 0.14 7.66 -10.12
C GLN A 89 -1.05 8.56 -9.79
N MET A 90 -2.29 8.06 -9.88
CA MET A 90 -3.45 8.85 -9.45
C MET A 90 -3.37 9.24 -7.97
N ILE A 91 -2.93 8.33 -7.09
CA ILE A 91 -2.74 8.63 -5.66
C ILE A 91 -1.59 9.63 -5.45
N TYR A 92 -0.53 9.54 -6.25
CA TYR A 92 0.61 10.46 -6.15
C TYR A 92 0.25 11.91 -6.53
N PHE A 93 -0.68 12.10 -7.48
CA PHE A 93 -1.11 13.43 -7.91
C PHE A 93 -2.17 14.08 -6.99
N VAL A 94 -2.78 13.32 -6.09
CA VAL A 94 -3.73 13.81 -5.08
C VAL A 94 -2.96 14.33 -3.86
#